data_AF-A0A7J5APS9-F1
#
_entry.id   AF-A0A7J5APS9-F1
#
_cell.length_a   1.000
_cell.length_b   1.000
_cell.length_c   1.000
_cell.angle_alpha   90.00
_cell.angle_beta   90.00
_cell.angle_gamma   90.00
#
_symmetry.space_group_name_H-M   'P 1'
#
loop_
_entity.id
_entity.type
_entity.pdbx_description
1 polymer ?
#
loop_
_entity_poly.entity_id
_entity_poly.type
_entity_poly.pdbx_seq_one_letter_code
_entity_poly.pdbx_strand_id
1 'polypeptide(L)'
;MKSILGKTFLFLFILTTLSCKQNPSDSDEHKAFIVEYKRMLKIHEEMEKTHDHMSHDHSHMMNSHKDIENDSLHLENEKAHASILKSHDVLINNHKRLINEHKSLEENHMTGKISLEQMMKDHKKIQDEQKQMIEDHKKIVREHNTIKKEDHKMMSEEKSKHDNHDHH
;
A
#
# COMPACT_ATOMS: atom_id res chain seq x y z
N MET A 1 -10.28 -35.03 75.35
CA MET A 1 -9.43 -34.91 74.15
C MET A 1 -10.11 -33.95 73.18
N LYS A 2 -9.42 -32.84 72.84
CA LYS A 2 -9.43 -32.03 71.59
C LYS A 2 -10.79 -31.82 70.88
N SER A 3 -11.22 -30.64 70.42
CA SER A 3 -10.64 -29.31 70.21
C SER A 3 -11.82 -28.43 69.69
N ILE A 4 -12.20 -27.34 70.35
CA ILE A 4 -12.00 -25.92 69.95
C ILE A 4 -12.59 -25.54 68.57
N LEU A 5 -13.71 -24.79 68.64
CA LEU A 5 -13.90 -23.43 68.10
C LEU A 5 -13.28 -23.10 66.72
N GLY A 6 -14.11 -22.75 65.72
CA GLY A 6 -13.55 -22.18 64.50
C GLY A 6 -14.53 -21.85 63.36
N LYS A 7 -15.33 -20.81 63.55
CA LYS A 7 -15.71 -19.78 62.56
C LYS A 7 -16.23 -20.25 61.18
N THR A 8 -17.52 -19.97 60.97
CA THR A 8 -18.12 -19.51 59.71
C THR A 8 -17.13 -18.76 58.81
N PHE A 9 -16.90 -19.29 57.61
CA PHE A 9 -16.44 -18.48 56.48
C PHE A 9 -17.27 -18.86 55.26
N LEU A 10 -18.38 -18.12 55.12
CA LEU A 10 -19.10 -17.95 53.88
C LEU A 10 -18.13 -17.25 52.90
N PHE A 11 -17.39 -18.02 52.10
CA PHE A 11 -16.64 -17.47 50.97
C PHE A 11 -17.63 -17.14 49.85
N LEU A 12 -18.30 -16.00 50.01
CA LEU A 12 -18.93 -15.30 48.90
C LEU A 12 -17.79 -14.84 48.01
N PHE A 13 -17.50 -15.60 46.95
CA PHE A 13 -16.59 -15.19 45.88
C PHE A 13 -17.30 -14.07 45.11
N ILE A 14 -17.31 -12.88 45.70
CA ILE A 14 -17.58 -11.66 44.96
C ILE A 14 -16.42 -11.55 43.98
N LEU A 15 -16.63 -12.00 42.74
CA LEU A 15 -15.88 -11.51 41.60
C LEU A 15 -16.15 -10.01 41.55
N THR A 16 -15.41 -9.26 42.35
CA THR A 16 -15.34 -7.81 42.25
C THR A 16 -14.77 -7.54 40.88
N THR A 17 -15.65 -7.10 40.01
CA THR A 17 -15.38 -6.59 38.68
C THR A 17 -14.26 -5.56 38.77
N LEU A 18 -13.02 -5.98 38.49
CA LEU A 18 -12.00 -5.08 37.96
C LEU A 18 -12.43 -4.68 36.56
N SER A 19 -13.52 -3.90 36.49
CA SER A 19 -13.81 -3.05 35.35
C SER A 19 -12.84 -1.86 35.46
N CYS A 20 -11.55 -2.15 35.26
CA CYS A 20 -10.62 -1.11 34.91
C CYS A 20 -11.15 -0.51 33.61
N LYS A 21 -11.42 0.80 33.61
CA LYS A 21 -11.68 1.59 32.39
C LYS A 21 -10.39 1.63 31.54
N GLN A 22 -9.92 0.48 31.05
CA GLN A 22 -8.86 0.43 30.06
C GLN A 22 -9.42 0.94 28.74
N ASN A 23 -8.63 1.79 28.07
CA ASN A 23 -9.02 2.26 26.76
C ASN A 23 -9.07 1.04 25.82
N PRO A 24 -10.14 0.86 25.03
CA PRO A 24 -10.18 -0.21 24.03
C PRO A 24 -8.97 -0.24 23.08
N SER A 25 -8.27 0.88 22.87
CA SER A 25 -7.01 0.91 22.11
C SER A 25 -5.85 0.17 22.78
N ASP A 26 -5.93 -0.12 24.08
CA ASP A 26 -4.89 -0.86 24.80
C ASP A 26 -5.01 -2.37 24.61
N SER A 27 -6.04 -2.84 23.90
CA SER A 27 -6.27 -4.26 23.62
C SER A 27 -5.20 -4.84 22.70
N ASP A 28 -4.98 -6.14 22.81
CA ASP A 28 -3.98 -6.83 21.98
C ASP A 28 -4.41 -6.90 20.51
N GLU A 29 -5.72 -6.93 20.26
CA GLU A 29 -6.30 -6.84 18.92
C GLU A 29 -5.98 -5.49 18.26
N HIS A 30 -6.17 -4.37 18.97
CA HIS A 30 -5.83 -3.05 18.43
C HIS A 30 -4.32 -2.93 18.16
N LYS A 31 -3.46 -3.39 19.09
CA LYS A 31 -2.00 -3.44 18.88
C LYS A 31 -1.60 -4.27 17.67
N ALA A 32 -2.28 -5.38 17.39
CA ALA A 32 -2.02 -6.18 16.20
C ALA A 32 -2.27 -5.37 14.91
N PHE A 33 -3.32 -4.54 14.87
CA PHE A 33 -3.55 -3.66 13.74
C PHE A 33 -2.50 -2.55 13.59
N ILE A 34 -1.95 -2.03 14.69
CA ILE A 34 -0.81 -1.09 14.63
C ILE A 34 0.42 -1.72 13.96
N VAL A 35 0.65 -3.02 14.18
CA VAL A 35 1.72 -3.76 13.49
C VAL A 35 1.44 -3.84 11.99
N GLU A 36 0.20 -4.15 11.60
CA GLU A 36 -0.20 -4.17 10.19
C GLU A 36 -0.09 -2.79 9.53
N TYR A 37 -0.41 -1.71 10.23
CA TYR A 37 -0.20 -0.35 9.74
C TYR A 37 1.29 -0.05 9.48
N LYS A 38 2.18 -0.45 10.39
CA LYS A 38 3.63 -0.31 10.16
C LYS A 38 4.09 -1.10 8.93
N ARG A 39 3.47 -2.25 8.66
CA ARG A 39 3.70 -3.00 7.42
C ARG A 39 3.18 -2.24 6.20
N MET A 40 2.02 -1.59 6.30
CA MET A 40 1.47 -0.74 5.23
C MET A 40 2.42 0.41 4.87
N LEU A 41 3.00 1.09 5.86
CA LEU A 41 3.98 2.17 5.61
C LEU A 41 5.20 1.67 4.82
N LYS A 42 5.73 0.49 5.13
CA LYS A 42 6.85 -0.10 4.37
C LYS A 42 6.46 -0.40 2.92
N ILE A 43 5.25 -0.93 2.70
CA ILE A 43 4.73 -1.18 1.36
C ILE A 43 4.62 0.14 0.59
N HIS A 44 4.20 1.23 1.23
CA HIS A 44 4.17 2.55 0.60
C HIS A 44 5.55 2.98 0.09
N GLU A 45 6.57 2.89 0.96
CA GLU A 45 7.94 3.25 0.60
C GLU A 45 8.47 2.42 -0.59
N GLU A 46 8.11 1.14 -0.66
CA GLU A 46 8.44 0.28 -1.80
C GLU A 46 7.70 0.68 -3.09
N MET A 47 6.43 1.07 -2.98
CA MET A 47 5.64 1.56 -4.11
C MET A 47 6.18 2.89 -4.64
N GLU A 48 6.58 3.81 -3.76
CA GLU A 48 7.21 5.09 -4.16
C GLU A 48 8.53 4.85 -4.89
N LYS A 49 9.40 3.95 -4.39
CA LYS A 49 10.63 3.57 -5.11
C LYS A 49 10.35 3.00 -6.50
N THR A 50 9.29 2.18 -6.61
CA THR A 50 8.88 1.62 -7.90
C THR A 50 8.41 2.72 -8.85
N HIS A 51 7.69 3.73 -8.35
CA HIS A 51 7.31 4.90 -9.15
C HIS A 51 8.51 5.67 -9.66
N ASP A 52 9.47 5.96 -8.78
CA ASP A 52 10.67 6.71 -9.15
C ASP A 52 11.44 5.98 -10.25
N HIS A 53 11.54 4.66 -10.15
CA HIS A 53 12.12 3.82 -11.20
C HIS A 53 11.33 3.90 -12.52
N MET A 54 9.99 3.83 -12.47
CA MET A 54 9.13 3.94 -13.66
C MET A 54 9.23 5.33 -14.32
N SER A 55 9.33 6.38 -13.51
CA SER A 55 9.55 7.76 -13.97
C SER A 55 10.91 7.92 -14.64
N HIS A 56 11.95 7.29 -14.08
CA HIS A 56 13.27 7.25 -14.68
C HIS A 56 13.27 6.48 -16.01
N ASP A 57 12.67 5.29 -16.06
CA ASP A 57 12.50 4.51 -17.29
C ASP A 57 11.77 5.32 -18.38
N HIS A 58 10.68 6.01 -18.01
CA HIS A 58 9.95 6.88 -18.93
C HIS A 58 10.83 8.02 -19.45
N SER A 59 11.59 8.68 -18.58
CA SER A 59 12.50 9.76 -18.97
C SER A 59 13.59 9.26 -19.92
N HIS A 60 14.12 8.06 -19.68
CA HIS A 60 15.09 7.42 -20.56
C HIS A 60 14.48 7.15 -21.94
N MET A 61 13.30 6.54 -21.99
CA MET A 61 12.58 6.27 -23.24
C MET A 61 12.27 7.55 -24.04
N MET A 62 11.73 8.58 -23.38
CA MET A 62 11.49 9.87 -24.03
C MET A 62 12.76 10.46 -24.64
N ASN A 63 13.91 10.26 -24.00
CA ASN A 63 15.19 10.71 -24.56
C ASN A 63 15.65 9.85 -25.74
N SER A 64 15.48 8.52 -25.69
CA SER A 64 15.88 7.64 -26.79
C SER A 64 15.03 7.82 -28.04
N HIS A 65 13.79 8.31 -27.89
CA HIS A 65 12.89 8.57 -29.01
C HIS A 65 13.08 9.94 -29.67
N LYS A 66 13.85 10.85 -29.08
CA LYS A 66 14.01 12.23 -29.61
C LYS A 66 14.51 12.29 -31.05
N ASP A 67 15.37 11.34 -31.41
CA ASP A 67 16.06 11.32 -32.69
C ASP A 67 15.47 10.27 -33.65
N ILE A 68 14.35 9.63 -33.28
CA ILE A 68 13.66 8.63 -34.10
C ILE A 68 12.55 9.32 -34.89
N GLU A 69 12.36 8.90 -36.13
CA GLU A 69 11.21 9.34 -36.92
C GLU A 69 9.93 8.92 -36.20
N ASN A 70 9.15 9.90 -35.75
CA ASN A 70 8.02 9.69 -34.86
C ASN A 70 6.85 9.08 -35.63
N ASP A 71 6.92 7.77 -35.90
CA ASP A 71 5.87 7.02 -36.55
C ASP A 71 4.69 6.77 -35.59
N SER A 72 3.57 6.28 -36.13
CA SER A 72 2.35 6.12 -35.34
C SER A 72 2.50 5.16 -34.16
N LEU A 73 3.43 4.20 -34.24
CA LEU A 73 3.63 3.17 -33.22
C LEU A 73 4.45 3.69 -32.04
N HIS A 74 5.54 4.42 -32.30
CA HIS A 74 6.33 5.05 -31.24
C HIS A 74 5.47 6.01 -30.42
N LEU A 75 4.68 6.86 -31.10
CA LEU A 75 3.79 7.81 -30.42
C LEU A 75 2.72 7.11 -29.56
N GLU A 76 2.22 5.95 -29.99
CA GLU A 76 1.28 5.15 -29.19
C GLU A 76 1.96 4.58 -27.93
N ASN A 77 3.17 4.05 -28.08
CA ASN A 77 3.96 3.52 -26.97
C ASN A 77 4.27 4.59 -25.91
N GLU A 78 4.70 5.77 -26.36
CA GLU A 78 4.96 6.94 -25.52
C GLU A 78 3.73 7.35 -24.71
N LYS A 79 2.57 7.44 -25.36
CA LYS A 79 1.30 7.75 -24.71
C LYS A 79 0.90 6.70 -23.69
N ALA A 80 1.12 5.42 -24.01
CA ALA A 80 0.79 4.32 -23.13
C ALA A 80 1.67 4.35 -21.86
N HIS A 81 2.96 4.62 -21.99
CA HIS A 81 3.85 4.86 -20.85
C HIS A 81 3.41 6.06 -19.99
N ALA A 82 3.09 7.21 -20.62
CA ALA A 82 2.61 8.40 -19.90
C ALA A 82 1.31 8.12 -19.13
N SER A 83 0.41 7.32 -19.70
CA SER A 83 -0.84 6.88 -19.06
C SER A 83 -0.57 6.01 -17.83
N ILE A 84 0.40 5.09 -17.92
CA ILE A 84 0.84 4.26 -16.79
C ILE A 84 1.41 5.12 -15.66
N LEU A 85 2.30 6.06 -15.98
CA LEU A 85 2.90 6.95 -14.98
C LEU A 85 1.81 7.74 -14.23
N LYS A 86 0.86 8.32 -14.98
CA LYS A 86 -0.29 9.02 -14.39
C LYS A 86 -1.15 8.11 -13.51
N SER A 87 -1.35 6.86 -13.91
CA SER A 87 -2.11 5.88 -13.12
C SER A 87 -1.39 5.54 -11.81
N HIS A 88 -0.06 5.50 -11.84
CA HIS A 88 0.77 5.26 -10.66
C HIS A 88 0.79 6.47 -9.71
N ASP A 89 0.88 7.70 -10.24
CA ASP A 89 0.70 8.94 -9.45
C ASP A 89 -0.63 8.94 -8.68
N VAL A 90 -1.73 8.56 -9.35
CA VAL A 90 -3.04 8.43 -8.71
C VAL A 90 -3.01 7.40 -7.58
N LEU A 91 -2.36 6.26 -7.80
CA LEU A 91 -2.22 5.21 -6.79
C LEU A 91 -1.41 5.67 -5.57
N ILE A 92 -0.28 6.36 -5.77
CA ILE A 92 0.52 6.94 -4.67
C ILE A 92 -0.31 7.92 -3.86
N ASN A 93 -1.05 8.81 -4.54
CA ASN A 93 -1.91 9.79 -3.87
C ASN A 93 -3.03 9.12 -3.08
N ASN A 94 -3.63 8.05 -3.61
CA ASN A 94 -4.61 7.24 -2.89
C ASN A 94 -4.00 6.61 -1.63
N HIS A 95 -2.77 6.11 -1.72
CA HIS A 95 -2.09 5.52 -0.58
C HIS A 95 -1.75 6.56 0.50
N LYS A 96 -1.27 7.75 0.12
CA LYS A 96 -1.03 8.88 1.04
C LYS A 96 -2.30 9.27 1.77
N ARG A 97 -3.43 9.30 1.06
CA ARG A 97 -4.74 9.53 1.68
C ARG A 97 -5.08 8.43 2.69
N LEU A 98 -4.90 7.16 2.35
CA LEU A 98 -5.17 6.04 3.27
C LEU A 98 -4.31 6.12 4.54
N ILE A 99 -3.03 6.47 4.43
CA ILE A 99 -2.13 6.70 5.58
C ILE A 99 -2.70 7.80 6.49
N ASN A 100 -3.12 8.92 5.91
CA ASN A 100 -3.68 10.04 6.67
C ASN A 100 -5.02 9.68 7.33
N GLU A 101 -5.88 8.94 6.63
CA GLU A 101 -7.13 8.42 7.18
C GLU A 101 -6.86 7.48 8.36
N HIS A 102 -5.91 6.56 8.23
CA HIS A 102 -5.54 5.67 9.31
C HIS A 102 -4.96 6.42 10.52
N LYS A 103 -4.09 7.40 10.30
CA LYS A 103 -3.57 8.27 11.38
C LYS A 103 -4.71 8.98 12.13
N SER A 104 -5.68 9.53 11.41
CA SER A 104 -6.87 10.18 12.00
C SER A 104 -7.72 9.20 12.80
N LEU A 105 -7.89 7.96 12.31
CA LEU A 105 -8.55 6.90 13.06
C LEU A 105 -7.82 6.59 14.36
N GLU A 106 -6.49 6.48 14.34
CA GLU A 106 -5.70 6.24 15.55
C GLU A 106 -5.83 7.37 16.57
N GLU A 107 -5.82 8.63 16.12
CA GLU A 107 -6.08 9.78 16.99
C GLU A 107 -7.47 9.69 17.64
N ASN A 108 -8.48 9.25 16.89
CA ASN A 108 -9.82 9.02 17.42
C ASN A 108 -9.88 7.83 18.38
N HIS A 109 -9.16 6.74 18.10
CA HIS A 109 -9.11 5.55 18.96
C HIS A 109 -8.50 5.88 20.34
N MET A 110 -7.45 6.70 20.36
CA MET A 110 -6.80 7.16 21.60
C MET A 110 -7.72 7.96 22.53
N THR A 111 -8.86 8.48 22.05
CA THR A 111 -9.82 9.19 22.90
C THR A 111 -10.52 8.28 23.91
N GLY A 112 -10.51 6.96 23.69
CA GLY A 112 -11.22 5.97 24.51
C GLY A 112 -12.74 6.04 24.41
N LYS A 113 -13.27 6.84 23.48
CA LYS A 113 -14.72 6.99 23.23
C LYS A 113 -15.26 6.00 22.19
N ILE A 114 -14.37 5.35 21.45
CA ILE A 114 -14.70 4.38 20.40
C ILE A 114 -14.68 2.98 21.02
N SER A 115 -15.65 2.14 20.69
CA SER A 115 -15.67 0.76 21.14
C SER A 115 -14.65 -0.10 20.37
N LEU A 116 -14.15 -1.17 20.98
CA LEU A 116 -13.26 -2.11 20.30
C LEU A 116 -13.88 -2.65 19.01
N GLU A 117 -15.17 -2.97 19.02
CA GLU A 117 -15.89 -3.45 17.84
C GLU A 117 -15.85 -2.44 16.68
N GLN A 118 -16.01 -1.15 16.99
CA GLN A 118 -15.92 -0.12 15.96
C GLN A 118 -14.48 0.05 15.46
N MET A 119 -13.48 0.02 16.34
CA MET A 119 -12.05 0.05 15.94
C MET A 119 -11.74 -1.11 14.98
N MET A 120 -12.23 -2.32 15.28
CA MET A 120 -12.03 -3.48 14.41
C MET A 120 -12.68 -3.30 13.03
N LYS A 121 -13.87 -2.69 12.95
CA LYS A 121 -14.52 -2.37 11.68
C LYS A 121 -13.72 -1.34 10.89
N ASP A 122 -13.24 -0.29 11.56
CA ASP A 122 -12.45 0.77 10.95
C ASP A 122 -11.14 0.20 10.36
N HIS A 123 -10.42 -0.62 11.13
CA HIS A 123 -9.23 -1.30 10.64
C HIS A 123 -9.50 -2.29 9.52
N LYS A 124 -10.60 -3.05 9.58
CA LYS A 124 -10.96 -3.98 8.51
C LYS A 124 -11.19 -3.27 7.19
N LYS A 125 -11.83 -2.09 7.23
CA LYS A 125 -12.03 -1.23 6.06
C LYS A 125 -10.69 -0.80 5.47
N ILE A 126 -9.79 -0.26 6.28
CA ILE A 126 -8.44 0.16 5.84
C ILE A 126 -7.67 -1.01 5.21
N GLN A 127 -7.73 -2.19 5.82
CA GLN A 127 -7.08 -3.40 5.29
C GLN A 127 -7.62 -3.83 3.92
N ASP A 128 -8.93 -3.72 3.70
CA ASP A 128 -9.54 -4.08 2.41
C ASP A 128 -9.14 -3.09 1.31
N GLU A 129 -9.14 -1.79 1.62
CA GLU A 129 -8.65 -0.76 0.70
C GLU A 129 -7.17 -0.94 0.38
N GLN A 130 -6.34 -1.28 1.39
CA GLN A 130 -4.93 -1.57 1.19
C GLN A 130 -4.72 -2.77 0.25
N LYS A 131 -5.49 -3.86 0.41
CA LYS A 131 -5.38 -5.03 -0.47
C LYS A 131 -5.69 -4.68 -1.92
N GLN A 132 -6.74 -3.90 -2.15
CA GLN A 132 -7.08 -3.45 -3.49
C GLN A 132 -5.93 -2.64 -4.11
N MET A 133 -5.37 -1.68 -3.37
CA MET A 133 -4.24 -0.88 -3.86
C MET A 133 -3.00 -1.71 -4.19
N ILE A 134 -2.71 -2.76 -3.42
CA ILE A 134 -1.60 -3.67 -3.71
C ILE A 134 -1.83 -4.42 -5.03
N GLU A 135 -3.05 -4.85 -5.31
CA GLU A 135 -3.37 -5.51 -6.58
C GLU A 135 -3.32 -4.54 -7.77
N ASP A 136 -3.81 -3.32 -7.59
CA ASP A 136 -3.72 -2.25 -8.59
C ASP A 136 -2.26 -1.91 -8.90
N HIS A 137 -1.41 -1.81 -7.87
CA HIS A 137 0.02 -1.61 -8.02
C HIS A 137 0.66 -2.72 -8.88
N LYS A 138 0.38 -3.98 -8.55
CA LYS A 138 0.92 -5.12 -9.31
C LYS A 138 0.46 -5.08 -10.76
N LYS A 139 -0.78 -4.68 -11.03
CA LYS A 139 -1.28 -4.51 -12.40
C LYS A 139 -0.48 -3.47 -13.16
N ILE A 140 -0.30 -2.28 -12.58
CA ILE A 140 0.45 -1.18 -13.19
C ILE A 140 1.91 -1.59 -13.46
N VAL A 141 2.56 -2.29 -12.52
CA VAL A 141 3.94 -2.78 -12.70
C VAL A 141 4.02 -3.81 -13.84
N ARG A 142 3.04 -4.73 -13.95
CA ARG A 142 3.00 -5.68 -15.07
C ARG A 142 2.83 -4.98 -16.41
N GLU A 143 1.92 -4.01 -16.48
CA GLU A 143 1.69 -3.21 -17.69
C GLU A 143 2.96 -2.47 -18.08
N HIS A 144 3.61 -1.79 -17.14
CA HIS A 144 4.86 -1.07 -17.39
C HIS A 144 5.96 -1.98 -17.96
N ASN A 145 6.11 -3.18 -17.41
CA ASN A 145 7.07 -4.16 -17.89
C ASN A 145 6.75 -4.68 -19.30
N THR A 146 5.47 -4.74 -19.68
CA THR A 146 5.07 -5.08 -21.05
C THR A 146 5.47 -3.96 -22.01
N ILE A 147 5.09 -2.72 -21.70
CA ILE A 147 5.37 -1.59 -22.59
C ILE A 147 6.89 -1.36 -22.72
N LYS A 148 7.65 -1.49 -21.64
CA LYS A 148 9.13 -1.44 -21.70
C LYS A 148 9.74 -2.50 -22.63
N LYS A 149 9.15 -3.69 -22.73
CA LYS A 149 9.63 -4.73 -23.66
C LYS A 149 9.28 -4.40 -25.10
N GLU A 150 8.10 -3.85 -25.33
CA GLU A 150 7.66 -3.39 -26.65
C GLU A 150 8.55 -2.25 -27.13
N ASP A 151 8.85 -1.29 -26.24
CA ASP A 151 9.80 -0.20 -26.45
C ASP A 151 11.17 -0.70 -26.92
N HIS A 152 11.80 -1.59 -26.14
CA HIS A 152 13.09 -2.17 -26.50
C HIS A 152 13.07 -2.88 -27.86
N LYS A 153 11.96 -3.55 -28.19
CA LYS A 153 11.82 -4.23 -29.48
C LYS A 153 11.76 -3.21 -30.63
N MET A 154 10.94 -2.16 -30.51
CA MET A 154 10.85 -1.11 -31.53
C MET A 154 12.19 -0.43 -31.75
N MET A 155 12.89 -0.06 -30.67
CA MET A 155 14.24 0.53 -30.73
C MET A 155 15.25 -0.36 -31.47
N SER A 156 15.19 -1.67 -31.25
CA SER A 156 16.07 -2.62 -31.95
C SER A 156 15.74 -2.73 -33.44
N GLU A 157 14.46 -2.71 -33.80
CA GLU A 157 14.00 -2.75 -35.19
C GLU A 157 14.39 -1.48 -35.93
N GLU A 158 14.22 -0.29 -35.33
CA GLU A 158 14.66 0.98 -35.90
C GLU A 158 16.16 1.01 -36.19
N LYS A 159 16.98 0.54 -35.24
CA LYS A 159 18.43 0.44 -35.46
C LYS A 159 18.76 -0.43 -36.67
N SER A 160 18.11 -1.59 -36.80
CA SER A 160 18.34 -2.49 -37.94
C SER A 160 17.90 -1.91 -39.28
N LYS A 161 16.86 -1.06 -39.31
CA LYS A 161 16.42 -0.36 -40.53
C LYS A 161 17.47 0.68 -40.94
N HIS A 162 17.98 1.45 -39.98
CA HIS A 162 19.02 2.45 -40.21
C HIS A 162 20.30 1.81 -40.76
N ASP A 163 20.80 0.74 -40.13
CA ASP A 163 22.02 0.03 -40.56
C ASP A 163 21.88 -0.56 -41.99
N ASN A 164 20.68 -0.99 -42.40
CA ASN A 164 20.43 -1.51 -43.76
C ASN A 164 20.25 -0.39 -44.81
N HIS A 165 19.84 0.81 -44.41
CA HIS A 165 19.69 1.94 -45.33
C HIS A 165 21.04 2.54 -45.72
N ASP A 166 22.01 2.56 -44.81
CA ASP A 166 23.36 3.09 -45.04
C ASP A 166 24.29 2.17 -45.88
N HIS A 167 23.79 1.02 -46.34
CA HIS A 167 24.53 0.05 -47.16
C HIS A 167 24.03 -0.07 -48.60
N HIS A 168 23.11 0.79 -49.02
CA HIS A 168 22.57 0.84 -50.39
C HIS A 168 22.89 2.16 -51.10
#